data_AF-A0A6J4STC7-F1
#
_entry.id   AF-A0A6J4STC7-F1
#
_cell.length_a   1.000
_cell.length_b   1.000
_cell.length_c   1.000
_cell.angle_alpha   90.00
_cell.angle_beta   90.00
_cell.angle_gamma   90.00
#
_symmetry.space_group_name_H-M   'P 1'
#
loop_
_entity.id
_entity.type
_entity.pdbx_description
1 polymer ?
#
loop_
_entity_poly.entity_id
_entity_poly.type
_entity_poly.pdbx_seq_one_letter_code
_entity_poly.pdbx_strand_id
1 'polypeptide(L)'
;MTAVQTAGPSHTAAPNVFELTCEDTKITYVPVGFGGRPRLEYDGPMGTHVFEGDEIQTLRSARGLEVSVTLDRISILRTITLTVFLPDLAFEDATTELTFETVGIHATRRRATVSDIGEGSTKPLELTGLARNIEFQNAGSTVLL
;
A
#
# COMPACT_ATOMS: atom_id res chain seq x y z
N MET A 1 3.82 -9.95 50.75
CA MET A 1 4.32 -10.59 49.52
C MET A 1 3.60 -9.92 48.36
N THR A 2 4.30 -9.08 47.62
CA THR A 2 3.73 -8.27 46.53
C THR A 2 3.94 -9.04 45.22
N ALA A 3 2.86 -9.35 44.51
CA ALA A 3 2.96 -9.97 43.19
C ALA A 3 3.49 -8.93 42.19
N VAL A 4 4.65 -9.21 41.59
CA VAL A 4 5.16 -8.49 40.43
C VAL A 4 4.35 -8.95 39.24
N GLN A 5 3.53 -8.05 38.68
CA GLN A 5 2.82 -8.29 37.43
C GLN A 5 3.85 -8.18 36.30
N THR A 6 4.25 -9.31 35.75
CA THR A 6 5.11 -9.38 34.57
C THR A 6 4.36 -8.78 33.39
N ALA A 7 4.73 -7.58 32.97
CA ALA A 7 4.25 -7.03 31.71
C ALA A 7 4.65 -8.00 30.59
N GLY A 8 3.66 -8.67 29.99
CA GLY A 8 3.86 -9.42 28.75
C GLY A 8 4.36 -8.48 27.65
N PRO A 9 4.93 -9.00 26.55
CA PRO A 9 5.40 -8.15 25.46
C PRO A 9 4.23 -7.29 24.99
N SER A 10 4.34 -5.97 25.19
CA SER A 10 3.46 -5.00 24.56
C SER A 10 3.60 -5.21 23.06
N HIS A 11 2.63 -5.90 22.46
CA HIS A 11 2.58 -6.08 21.03
C HIS A 11 2.31 -4.71 20.45
N THR A 12 3.36 -3.99 20.06
CA THR A 12 3.21 -2.80 19.24
C THR A 12 2.62 -3.29 17.92
N ALA A 13 1.29 -3.20 17.83
CA ALA A 13 0.58 -3.50 16.60
C ALA A 13 1.12 -2.53 15.55
N ALA A 14 1.69 -3.04 14.47
CA ALA A 14 1.97 -2.23 13.28
C ALA A 14 0.77 -2.33 12.33
N PRO A 15 0.44 -1.29 11.55
CA PRO A 15 -0.65 -1.41 10.60
C PRO A 15 -0.33 -2.46 9.52
N ASN A 16 -1.33 -3.28 9.19
CA ASN A 16 -1.24 -4.31 8.17
C ASN A 16 -2.25 -4.11 7.03
N VAL A 17 -3.10 -3.09 7.12
CA VAL A 17 -3.96 -2.62 6.04
C VAL A 17 -3.88 -1.11 5.96
N PHE A 18 -3.71 -0.58 4.75
CA PHE A 18 -3.68 0.84 4.46
C PHE A 18 -4.75 1.13 3.40
N GLU A 19 -5.73 1.97 3.73
CA GLU A 19 -6.72 2.49 2.79
C GLU A 19 -6.40 3.96 2.54
N LEU A 20 -6.22 4.35 1.28
CA LEU A 20 -5.86 5.70 0.88
C LEU A 20 -6.90 6.23 -0.11
N THR A 21 -7.29 7.48 0.04
CA THR A 21 -8.27 8.12 -0.84
C THR A 21 -7.82 9.52 -1.26
N CYS A 22 -8.12 9.88 -2.51
CA CYS A 22 -7.98 11.22 -3.07
C CYS A 22 -9.00 11.36 -4.20
N GLU A 23 -9.91 12.32 -4.10
CA GLU A 23 -10.96 12.55 -5.11
C GLU A 23 -11.72 11.26 -5.49
N ASP A 24 -11.58 10.79 -6.73
CA ASP A 24 -12.18 9.59 -7.28
C ASP A 24 -11.25 8.38 -7.26
N THR A 25 -10.11 8.46 -6.55
CA THR A 25 -9.13 7.38 -6.40
C THR A 25 -9.21 6.77 -5.00
N LYS A 26 -9.34 5.45 -4.94
CA LYS A 26 -9.17 4.61 -3.74
C LYS A 26 -8.03 3.61 -3.97
N ILE A 27 -7.13 3.51 -3.00
CA ILE A 27 -6.03 2.54 -3.00
C ILE A 27 -6.08 1.75 -1.70
N THR A 28 -6.08 0.43 -1.79
CA THR A 28 -5.95 -0.46 -0.63
C THR A 28 -4.66 -1.25 -0.74
N TYR A 29 -3.78 -1.12 0.25
CA TYR A 29 -2.52 -1.85 0.30
C TYR A 29 -2.43 -2.74 1.55
N VAL A 30 -2.02 -3.98 1.33
CA VAL A 30 -1.79 -4.98 2.37
C VAL A 30 -0.35 -5.49 2.19
N PRO A 31 0.60 -5.15 3.07
CA PRO A 31 2.01 -5.53 2.93
C PRO A 31 2.24 -7.03 2.99
N VAL A 32 1.43 -7.74 3.77
CA VAL A 32 1.44 -9.19 3.93
C VAL A 32 -0.01 -9.67 3.90
N GLY A 33 -0.49 -10.03 2.71
CA GLY A 33 -1.84 -10.54 2.50
C GLY A 33 -1.97 -12.05 2.73
N PHE A 34 -3.12 -12.60 2.36
CA PHE A 34 -3.39 -14.04 2.39
C PHE A 34 -2.35 -14.77 1.51
N GLY A 35 -1.64 -15.75 2.09
CA GLY A 35 -0.55 -16.47 1.41
C GLY A 35 0.84 -15.79 1.49
N GLY A 36 0.97 -14.72 2.30
CA GLY A 36 2.27 -14.11 2.62
C GLY A 36 2.83 -13.16 1.56
N ARG A 37 2.01 -12.78 0.57
CA ARG A 37 2.40 -11.87 -0.52
C ARG A 37 1.74 -10.50 -0.35
N PRO A 38 2.41 -9.40 -0.73
CA PRO A 38 1.78 -8.09 -0.75
C PRO A 38 0.65 -8.05 -1.79
N ARG A 39 -0.39 -7.27 -1.50
CA ARG A 39 -1.52 -7.01 -2.40
C ARG A 39 -1.83 -5.53 -2.43
N LEU A 40 -2.04 -4.98 -3.62
CA LEU A 40 -2.49 -3.60 -3.83
C LEU A 40 -3.70 -3.61 -4.75
N GLU A 41 -4.75 -2.92 -4.34
CA GLU A 41 -5.95 -2.67 -5.14
C GLU A 41 -6.06 -1.18 -5.42
N TYR A 42 -6.28 -0.84 -6.68
CA TYR A 42 -6.50 0.53 -7.14
C TYR A 42 -7.87 0.59 -7.79
N ASP A 43 -8.65 1.59 -7.41
CA ASP A 43 -9.90 1.97 -8.07
C ASP A 43 -9.87 3.48 -8.34
N GLY A 44 -10.11 3.90 -9.58
CA GLY A 44 -10.07 5.30 -9.94
C GLY A 44 -10.13 5.58 -11.44
N PRO A 45 -9.70 6.78 -11.89
CA PRO A 45 -9.81 7.22 -13.29
C PRO A 45 -9.23 6.26 -14.32
N MET A 46 -8.21 5.48 -13.94
CA MET A 46 -7.52 4.53 -14.83
C MET A 46 -8.17 3.14 -14.82
N GLY A 47 -9.34 3.00 -14.19
CA GLY A 47 -10.06 1.74 -14.00
C GLY A 47 -9.64 1.01 -12.73
N THR A 48 -10.21 -0.17 -12.52
CA THR A 48 -9.93 -1.00 -11.34
C THR A 48 -8.80 -1.99 -11.65
N HIS A 49 -7.79 -2.05 -10.79
CA HIS A 49 -6.61 -2.91 -10.95
C HIS A 49 -6.23 -3.59 -9.64
N VAL A 50 -5.81 -4.85 -9.73
CA VAL A 50 -5.28 -5.62 -8.60
C VAL A 50 -3.85 -6.06 -8.94
N PHE A 51 -2.95 -5.86 -7.98
CA PHE A 51 -1.53 -6.21 -8.06
C PHE A 51 -1.18 -7.12 -6.91
N GLU A 52 -0.33 -8.12 -7.17
CA GLU A 52 0.11 -9.07 -6.16
C GLU A 52 1.60 -9.40 -6.31
N GLY A 53 2.29 -9.63 -5.18
CA GLY A 53 3.67 -10.10 -5.18
C GLY A 53 4.62 -9.19 -5.96
N ASP A 54 5.32 -9.74 -6.95
CA ASP A 54 6.38 -9.07 -7.71
C ASP A 54 5.87 -7.96 -8.64
N GLU A 55 4.55 -7.83 -8.81
CA GLU A 55 3.94 -6.70 -9.52
C GLU A 55 4.00 -5.40 -8.70
N ILE A 56 4.27 -5.52 -7.40
CA ILE A 56 4.38 -4.43 -6.45
C ILE A 56 5.86 -4.23 -6.11
N GLN A 57 6.38 -3.08 -6.50
CA GLN A 57 7.73 -2.68 -6.14
C GLN A 57 7.69 -1.92 -4.82
N THR A 58 8.55 -2.29 -3.88
CA THR A 58 8.63 -1.58 -2.60
C THR A 58 10.04 -1.10 -2.32
N LEU A 59 10.15 0.10 -1.76
CA LEU A 59 11.41 0.69 -1.34
C LEU A 59 11.26 1.27 0.07
N ARG A 60 11.96 0.68 1.04
CA ARG A 60 11.98 1.18 2.41
C ARG A 60 13.02 2.29 2.56
N SER A 61 12.62 3.39 3.19
CA SER A 61 13.46 4.51 3.56
C SER A 61 13.41 4.75 5.07
N ALA A 62 14.21 5.70 5.57
CA ALA A 62 14.16 6.12 6.98
C ALA A 62 12.86 6.85 7.37
N ARG A 63 11.99 7.18 6.40
CA ARG A 63 10.75 7.93 6.63
C ARG A 63 9.49 7.09 6.43
N GLY A 64 9.64 5.86 5.93
CA GLY A 64 8.50 5.02 5.56
C GLY A 64 8.79 4.09 4.39
N LEU A 65 7.72 3.66 3.75
CA LEU A 65 7.71 2.70 2.64
C LEU A 65 7.13 3.35 1.38
N GLU A 66 7.88 3.31 0.29
CA GLU A 66 7.36 3.60 -1.04
C GLU A 66 6.79 2.31 -1.64
N VAL A 67 5.60 2.39 -2.22
CA VAL A 67 4.90 1.29 -2.87
C VAL A 67 4.53 1.71 -4.28
N SER A 68 5.02 1.00 -5.28
CA SER A 68 4.88 1.35 -6.70
C SER A 68 4.26 0.22 -7.52
N VAL A 69 3.35 0.57 -8.42
CA VAL A 69 2.70 -0.35 -9.37
C VAL A 69 2.60 0.31 -10.75
N THR A 70 2.52 -0.51 -11.81
CA THR A 70 2.30 -0.04 -13.18
C THR A 70 0.85 -0.28 -13.59
N LEU A 71 0.07 0.80 -13.72
CA LEU A 71 -1.38 0.76 -14.01
C LEU A 71 -1.71 0.38 -15.45
N ASP A 72 -0.86 0.77 -16.41
CA ASP A 72 -1.10 0.51 -17.83
C ASP A 72 -0.20 -0.65 -18.30
N ARG A 73 -0.74 -1.88 -18.29
CA ARG A 73 -0.03 -3.09 -18.76
C ARG A 73 -0.12 -3.28 -20.28
N ILE A 74 -0.99 -2.54 -20.99
CA ILE A 74 -1.44 -2.90 -22.35
C ILE A 74 -1.12 -1.81 -23.38
N SER A 75 -0.91 -0.55 -22.99
CA SER A 75 -0.57 0.50 -23.96
C SER A 75 0.89 0.42 -24.40
N ILE A 76 1.13 0.16 -25.69
CA ILE A 76 2.47 0.25 -26.29
C ILE A 76 3.03 1.68 -26.30
N LEU A 77 2.16 2.69 -26.14
CA LEU A 77 2.50 4.10 -26.37
C LEU A 77 2.87 4.87 -25.09
N ARG A 78 2.46 4.38 -23.91
CA ARG A 78 2.72 5.04 -22.63
C ARG A 78 2.80 4.03 -21.49
N THR A 79 3.51 4.39 -20.44
CA THR A 79 3.55 3.67 -19.17
C THR A 79 3.05 4.61 -18.09
N ILE A 80 2.10 4.14 -17.29
CA ILE A 80 1.58 4.87 -16.13
C ILE A 80 2.01 4.12 -14.87
N THR A 81 2.75 4.81 -14.01
CA THR A 81 3.21 4.30 -12.73
C THR A 81 2.56 5.09 -11.61
N LEU A 82 1.93 4.38 -10.68
CA LEU A 82 1.48 4.92 -9.40
C LEU A 82 2.55 4.58 -8.36
N THR A 83 3.00 5.56 -7.62
CA THR A 83 3.84 5.39 -6.43
C THR A 83 3.16 6.04 -5.25
N VAL A 84 3.12 5.37 -4.11
CA VAL A 84 2.52 5.89 -2.90
C VAL A 84 3.49 5.81 -1.76
N PHE A 85 3.58 6.87 -0.97
CA PHE A 85 4.39 6.90 0.22
C PHE A 85 3.52 6.49 1.42
N LEU A 86 3.99 5.54 2.22
CA LEU A 86 3.39 5.14 3.48
C LEU A 86 4.34 5.53 4.61
N PRO A 87 4.00 6.48 5.49
CA PRO A 87 4.86 6.83 6.61
C PRO A 87 5.01 5.66 7.58
N ASP A 88 6.10 5.66 8.34
CA ASP A 88 6.22 4.75 9.49
C ASP A 88 5.27 5.20 10.59
N LEU A 89 4.16 4.49 10.72
CA LEU A 89 3.13 4.73 11.73
C LEU A 89 3.34 3.81 12.92
N ALA A 90 3.39 4.40 14.11
CA ALA A 90 3.33 3.66 15.36
C ALA A 90 1.95 3.87 15.99
N PHE A 91 1.23 2.77 16.29
CA PHE A 91 0.04 2.87 17.11
C PHE A 91 0.46 3.12 18.56
N GLU A 92 -0.02 4.20 19.15
CA GLU A 92 0.02 4.40 20.59
C GLU A 92 -1.16 3.63 21.22
N ASP A 93 -0.89 2.96 22.35
CA ASP A 93 -1.88 2.21 23.13
C ASP A 93 -2.66 1.12 22.35
N ALA A 94 -3.90 0.84 22.76
CA ALA A 94 -4.83 -0.12 22.15
C ALA A 94 -5.47 0.40 20.84
N THR A 95 -4.85 1.38 20.18
CA THR A 95 -5.37 1.97 18.94
C THR A 95 -5.18 0.99 17.79
N THR A 96 -6.28 0.59 17.16
CA THR A 96 -6.27 -0.33 16.01
C THR A 96 -6.31 0.41 14.67
N GLU A 97 -6.55 1.73 14.68
CA GLU A 97 -6.75 2.55 13.48
C GLU A 97 -6.15 3.95 13.64
N LEU A 98 -5.46 4.46 12.62
CA LEU A 98 -4.84 5.78 12.61
C LEU A 98 -5.04 6.44 11.25
N THR A 99 -5.56 7.67 11.26
CA THR A 99 -5.62 8.50 10.05
C THR A 99 -4.34 9.28 9.86
N PHE A 100 -3.90 9.45 8.61
CA PHE A 100 -2.69 10.18 8.26
C PHE A 100 -2.85 10.85 6.90
N GLU A 101 -2.00 11.83 6.62
CA GLU A 101 -1.86 12.42 5.28
C GLU A 101 -0.58 11.91 4.64
N THR A 102 -0.62 11.70 3.34
CA THR A 102 0.54 11.29 2.56
C THR A 102 0.44 11.76 1.12
N VAL A 103 1.52 11.56 0.37
CA VAL A 103 1.59 11.87 -1.05
C VAL A 103 1.71 10.62 -1.89
N GLY A 104 1.00 10.62 -3.01
CA GLY A 104 1.19 9.73 -4.13
C GLY A 104 1.77 10.47 -5.32
N ILE A 105 2.32 9.71 -6.26
CA ILE A 105 2.85 10.21 -7.51
C ILE A 105 2.24 9.38 -8.63
N HIS A 106 1.52 10.06 -9.53
CA HIS A 106 1.17 9.55 -10.84
C HIS A 106 2.21 10.00 -11.86
N ALA A 107 2.98 9.06 -12.40
CA ALA A 107 3.95 9.30 -13.44
C ALA A 107 3.50 8.67 -14.76
N THR A 108 3.35 9.48 -15.79
CA THR A 108 3.10 9.04 -17.16
C THR A 108 4.36 9.24 -17.97
N ARG A 109 4.86 8.19 -18.61
CA ARG A 109 5.96 8.28 -19.58
C ARG A 109 5.48 7.83 -20.94
N ARG A 110 5.51 8.72 -21.93
CA ARG A 110 5.29 8.35 -23.33
C ARG A 110 6.58 7.78 -23.91
N ARG A 111 6.50 6.65 -24.61
CA ARG A 111 7.69 6.15 -25.33
C ARG A 111 7.97 7.05 -26.53
N ALA A 112 9.25 7.37 -26.73
CA ALA A 112 9.70 8.04 -27.94
C ALA A 112 9.37 7.17 -29.17
N THR A 113 8.94 7.81 -30.24
CA THR A 113 8.77 7.18 -31.56
C THR A 113 9.83 7.73 -32.51
N VAL A 114 9.94 7.15 -33.71
CA VAL A 114 10.92 7.60 -34.74
C VAL A 114 10.78 9.10 -35.07
N SER A 115 9.62 9.71 -34.76
CA SER A 115 9.31 11.11 -35.09
C SER A 115 9.03 12.00 -33.88
N ASP A 116 9.07 11.49 -32.64
CA ASP A 116 8.67 12.26 -31.45
C ASP A 116 9.53 11.91 -30.22
N ILE A 117 9.91 12.93 -29.46
CA ILE A 117 10.69 12.79 -28.22
C ILE A 117 9.70 12.41 -27.12
N GLY A 118 9.93 11.27 -26.45
CA GLY A 118 9.04 10.81 -25.38
C GLY A 118 8.94 11.84 -24.26
N GLU A 119 7.75 12.39 -24.03
CA GLU A 119 7.47 13.32 -22.95
C GLU A 119 6.99 12.57 -21.69
N GLY A 120 7.48 13.02 -20.53
CA GLY A 120 7.07 12.52 -19.22
C GLY A 120 6.29 13.58 -18.46
N SER A 121 5.22 13.18 -17.80
CA SER A 121 4.45 14.03 -16.89
C SER A 121 4.38 13.35 -15.53
N THR A 122 4.49 14.15 -14.47
CA THR A 122 4.35 13.69 -13.08
C THR A 122 3.34 14.58 -12.38
N LYS A 123 2.38 13.99 -11.68
CA LYS A 123 1.35 14.68 -10.91
C LYS A 123 1.32 14.14 -9.48
N PRO A 124 1.38 14.99 -8.45
CA PRO A 124 1.18 14.55 -7.08
C PRO A 124 -0.31 14.19 -6.85
N LEU A 125 -0.54 13.30 -5.90
CA LEU A 125 -1.84 12.97 -5.32
C LEU A 125 -1.75 13.28 -3.83
N GLU A 126 -2.61 14.16 -3.33
CA GLU A 126 -2.72 14.42 -1.89
C GLU A 126 -3.68 13.37 -1.30
N LEU A 127 -3.13 12.39 -0.59
CA LEU A 127 -3.87 11.21 -0.12
C LEU A 127 -4.18 11.31 1.37
N THR A 128 -5.44 11.07 1.70
CA THR A 128 -5.85 10.80 3.08
C THR A 128 -5.80 9.30 3.31
N GLY A 129 -5.03 8.87 4.30
CA GLY A 129 -4.84 7.47 4.66
C GLY A 129 -5.54 7.07 5.95
N LEU A 130 -5.99 5.82 5.99
CA LEU A 130 -6.43 5.10 7.17
C LEU A 130 -5.59 3.83 7.28
N ALA A 131 -4.77 3.76 8.33
CA ALA A 131 -3.96 2.60 8.65
C ALA A 131 -4.66 1.77 9.72
N ARG A 132 -4.77 0.45 9.54
CA ARG A 132 -5.46 -0.47 10.46
C ARG A 132 -4.58 -1.66 10.78
N ASN A 133 -4.69 -2.18 12.01
CA ASN A 133 -4.24 -3.53 12.34
C ASN A 133 -5.46 -4.46 12.42
N ILE A 134 -5.53 -5.41 11.49
CA ILE A 134 -6.61 -6.40 11.41
C ILE A 134 -6.02 -7.79 11.69
N GLU A 135 -6.56 -8.52 12.65
CA GLU A 135 -6.21 -9.93 12.84
C GLU A 135 -6.76 -10.77 11.69
N PHE A 136 -5.87 -11.31 10.86
CA PHE A 136 -6.26 -12.29 9.84
C PHE A 136 -6.52 -13.64 10.51
N GLN A 137 -7.79 -14.03 10.63
CA GLN A 137 -8.17 -15.38 11.07
C GLN A 137 -7.67 -16.39 10.02
N ASN A 138 -6.70 -17.23 10.37
CA ASN A 138 -6.36 -18.39 9.56
C ASN A 138 -7.60 -19.29 9.50
N ALA A 139 -8.17 -19.47 8.30
CA ALA A 139 -9.18 -20.49 8.08
C ALA A 139 -8.55 -21.84 8.45
N GLY A 140 -9.00 -22.40 9.57
CA GLY A 140 -8.39 -23.56 10.20
C GLY A 140 -8.27 -24.73 9.23
N SER A 141 -7.11 -25.38 9.26
CA SER A 141 -7.03 -26.78 8.86
C SER A 141 -7.90 -27.59 9.80
N THR A 142 -9.13 -27.88 9.37
CA THR A 142 -9.92 -28.95 9.97
C THR A 142 -9.22 -30.25 9.65
N VAL A 143 -8.39 -30.73 10.57
CA VAL A 143 -8.04 -32.16 10.65
C VAL A 143 -9.24 -32.84 11.27
N LEU A 144 -10.09 -33.45 10.44
CA LEU A 144 -11.04 -34.45 10.88
C LEU A 144 -10.40 -35.82 10.64
N LEU A 145 -10.00 -36.42 11.77
CA LEU A 145 -9.75 -37.83 12.11
C LEU A 145 -9.33 -38.79 10.98
#